data_AF-A0A939NSD9-F1
#
_entry.id   AF-A0A939NSD9-F1
#
_cell.length_a   1.000
_cell.length_b   1.000
_cell.length_c   1.000
_cell.angle_alpha   90.00
_cell.angle_beta   90.00
_cell.angle_gamma   90.00
#
_symmetry.space_group_name_H-M   'P 1'
#
loop_
_entity.id
_entity.type
_entity.pdbx_description
1 polymer ?
#
loop_
_entity_poly.entity_id
_entity_poly.type
_entity_poly.pdbx_seq_one_letter_code
_entity_poly.pdbx_strand_id
1 'polypeptide(L)'
;MSEFSRETLLNIIETDHVQCGEASALARMALAAMDSEPVAYISKSDFDAGYPHIPARIDFNKACTMPVYAAQPAPVVPEEWTIADAVKFCKETGRQDAGAAMDARTPAAQPCCRN
;
A
#
# COMPACT_ATOMS: atom_id res chain seq x y z
N MET A 1 13.66 -7.41 3.66
CA MET A 1 13.64 -8.15 2.38
C MET A 1 12.22 -8.65 2.20
N SER A 2 11.62 -8.37 1.04
CA SER A 2 10.18 -8.36 0.78
C SER A 2 9.41 -9.58 1.33
N GLU A 3 8.36 -9.32 2.11
CA GLU A 3 7.54 -10.32 2.81
C GLU A 3 6.41 -10.91 1.94
N PHE A 4 6.37 -10.57 0.64
CA PHE A 4 5.45 -11.16 -0.32
C PHE A 4 6.20 -11.76 -1.50
N SER A 5 6.05 -13.07 -1.69
CA SER A 5 6.56 -13.78 -2.86
C SER A 5 5.56 -13.71 -4.02
N ARG A 6 6.05 -13.86 -5.26
CA ARG A 6 5.19 -13.97 -6.46
C ARG A 6 4.20 -15.13 -6.33
N GLU A 7 4.63 -16.22 -5.69
CA GLU A 7 3.87 -17.44 -5.47
C GLU A 7 2.68 -17.18 -4.53
N THR A 8 2.94 -16.50 -3.40
CA THR A 8 1.93 -16.07 -2.44
C THR A 8 0.86 -15.20 -3.11
N LEU A 9 1.29 -14.24 -3.94
CA LEU A 9 0.36 -13.36 -4.66
C LEU A 9 -0.52 -14.13 -5.66
N LEU A 10 0.03 -15.13 -6.35
CA LEU A 10 -0.75 -15.97 -7.27
C LEU A 10 -1.76 -16.85 -6.53
N ASN A 11 -1.37 -17.43 -5.39
CA ASN A 11 -2.28 -18.22 -4.57
C ASN A 11 -3.46 -17.39 -4.06
N ILE A 12 -3.22 -16.12 -3.68
CA ILE A 12 -4.29 -15.20 -3.28
C ILE A 12 -5.25 -14.96 -4.46
N ILE A 13 -4.75 -14.79 -5.69
CA ILE A 13 -5.60 -14.60 -6.88
C ILE A 13 -6.39 -15.86 -7.23
N GLU A 14 -5.79 -17.04 -7.10
CA GLU A 14 -6.44 -18.31 -7.44
C GLU A 14 -7.50 -18.73 -6.42
N THR A 15 -7.27 -18.41 -5.14
CA THR A 15 -8.15 -18.84 -4.04
C THR A 15 -9.07 -17.74 -3.52
N ASP A 16 -8.89 -16.50 -3.97
CA ASP A 16 -9.51 -15.28 -3.42
C ASP A 16 -9.37 -15.15 -1.88
N HIS A 17 -8.38 -15.83 -1.30
CA HIS A 17 -8.19 -15.91 0.14
C HIS A 17 -6.90 -15.22 0.57
N VAL A 18 -7.04 -14.20 1.42
CA VAL A 18 -5.92 -13.45 2.00
C VAL A 18 -5.97 -13.52 3.53
N GLN A 19 -4.83 -13.75 4.18
CA GLN A 19 -4.76 -13.74 5.64
C GLN A 19 -4.86 -12.30 6.17
N CYS A 20 -5.40 -12.11 7.38
CA CYS A 20 -5.62 -10.75 7.93
C CYS A 20 -4.32 -9.92 8.05
N GLY A 21 -3.19 -10.57 8.39
CA GLY A 21 -1.87 -9.90 8.43
C GLY A 21 -1.39 -9.49 7.03
N GLU A 22 -1.59 -10.37 6.05
CA GLU A 22 -1.22 -10.14 4.65
C GLU A 22 -2.08 -9.05 4.00
N ALA A 23 -3.38 -9.03 4.30
CA ALA A 23 -4.31 -8.05 3.76
C ALA A 23 -3.94 -6.62 4.18
N SER A 24 -3.57 -6.43 5.46
CA SER A 24 -3.16 -5.11 5.94
C SER A 24 -1.83 -4.65 5.31
N ALA A 25 -0.88 -5.56 5.14
CA ALA A 25 0.38 -5.25 4.49
C ALA A 25 0.20 -4.93 3.00
N LEU A 26 -0.63 -5.70 2.30
CA LEU A 26 -0.98 -5.47 0.90
C LEU A 26 -1.71 -4.15 0.69
N ALA A 27 -2.66 -3.81 1.56
CA ALA A 27 -3.37 -2.53 1.51
C ALA A 27 -2.41 -1.33 1.70
N ARG A 28 -1.43 -1.44 2.61
CA ARG A 28 -0.41 -0.39 2.79
C ARG A 28 0.50 -0.24 1.57
N MET A 29 0.90 -1.34 0.95
CA MET A 29 1.67 -1.29 -0.29
C MET A 29 0.87 -0.61 -1.40
N ALA A 30 -0.40 -1.00 -1.57
CA ALA A 30 -1.28 -0.40 -2.57
C ALA A 30 -1.49 1.10 -2.32
N LEU A 31 -1.70 1.52 -1.08
CA LEU A 31 -1.81 2.93 -0.73
C LEU A 31 -0.52 3.71 -1.02
N ALA A 32 0.64 3.18 -0.59
CA ALA A 32 1.93 3.81 -0.87
C ALA A 32 2.22 3.90 -2.38
N ALA A 33 1.74 2.94 -3.17
CA ALA A 33 1.79 2.98 -4.62
C ALA A 33 0.95 4.13 -5.19
N MET A 34 -0.29 4.25 -4.73
CA MET A 34 -1.25 5.25 -5.20
C MET A 34 -0.83 6.68 -4.84
N ASP A 35 -0.28 6.86 -3.64
CA ASP A 35 0.17 8.17 -3.14
C ASP A 35 1.57 8.55 -3.64
N SER A 36 2.24 7.67 -4.39
CA SER A 36 3.60 7.96 -4.88
C SER A 36 3.58 9.08 -5.92
N GLU A 37 4.41 10.11 -5.70
CA GLU A 37 4.68 11.12 -6.71
C GLU A 37 5.78 10.64 -7.67
N PRO A 38 5.69 10.97 -8.97
CA PRO A 38 6.75 10.66 -9.91
C PRO A 38 8.01 11.46 -9.60
N VAL A 39 9.17 10.81 -9.72
CA VAL A 39 10.49 11.41 -9.48
C VAL A 39 11.04 12.13 -10.71
N ALA A 40 10.55 11.78 -11.90
CA ALA A 40 10.91 12.41 -13.15
C ALA A 40 9.85 12.13 -14.23
N TYR A 41 10.00 12.76 -15.38
CA TYR A 41 9.10 12.60 -16.52
C TYR A 41 9.88 12.40 -17.82
N ILE A 42 9.38 11.54 -18.70
CA ILE A 42 9.93 11.23 -20.03
C ILE A 42 9.07 11.82 -21.15
N SER A 43 9.67 12.62 -22.03
CA SER A 43 8.96 13.17 -23.19
C SER A 43 8.53 12.07 -24.15
N LYS A 44 7.29 12.17 -24.64
CA LYS A 44 6.80 11.27 -25.69
C LYS A 44 7.64 11.38 -26.98
N SER A 45 8.09 12.59 -27.33
CA SER A 45 8.96 12.78 -28.50
C SER A 45 10.28 12.05 -28.37
N ASP A 46 10.88 12.06 -27.17
CA ASP A 46 12.17 11.42 -26.91
C ASP A 46 12.03 9.89 -26.90
N PHE A 47 10.86 9.40 -26.47
CA PHE A 47 10.48 7.99 -26.56
C PHE A 47 10.27 7.55 -28.02
N ASP A 48 9.49 8.31 -28.78
CA ASP A 48 9.16 7.99 -30.18
C ASP A 48 10.37 8.13 -31.13
N ALA A 49 11.35 8.97 -30.78
CA ALA A 49 12.57 9.16 -31.55
C ALA A 49 13.52 7.94 -31.54
N GLY A 50 13.30 6.97 -30.65
CA GLY A 50 14.06 5.73 -30.62
C GLY A 50 15.53 5.91 -30.22
N TYR A 51 15.85 6.94 -29.43
CA TYR A 51 17.20 7.12 -28.93
C TYR A 51 17.61 5.93 -28.05
N PRO A 52 18.90 5.53 -28.08
CA PRO A 52 19.40 4.44 -27.24
C PRO A 52 19.31 4.75 -25.73
N HIS A 53 19.15 6.03 -25.38
CA HIS A 53 18.92 6.50 -24.01
C HIS A 53 17.87 7.61 -24.03
N ILE A 54 16.85 7.45 -23.19
CA ILE A 54 15.72 8.38 -23.11
C ILE A 54 15.90 9.23 -21.84
N PRO A 55 16.08 10.55 -21.94
CA PRO A 55 16.29 11.40 -20.78
C PRO A 55 15.00 11.55 -19.97
N ALA A 56 15.09 11.29 -18.66
CA ALA A 56 14.04 11.64 -17.71
C ALA A 56 14.39 12.99 -17.05
N ARG A 57 13.42 13.89 -16.95
CA ARG A 57 13.60 15.25 -16.42
C ARG A 57 12.68 15.49 -15.23
N ILE A 58 13.21 16.10 -14.17
CA ILE A 58 12.48 16.39 -12.93
C ILE A 58 11.53 17.59 -13.14
N ASP A 59 11.99 18.61 -13.87
CA ASP A 59 11.27 19.90 -14.02
C ASP A 59 10.37 19.99 -15.27
N PHE A 60 10.04 18.85 -15.89
CA PHE A 60 9.25 18.85 -17.13
C PHE A 60 7.74 19.02 -16.85
N ASN A 61 7.05 19.77 -17.73
CA ASN A 61 5.62 20.05 -17.57
C ASN A 61 4.80 18.74 -17.52
N LYS A 62 4.05 18.55 -16.42
CA LYS A 62 3.24 17.35 -16.13
C LYS A 62 2.12 17.07 -17.16
N ALA A 63 1.81 18.03 -18.04
CA ALA A 63 0.62 17.98 -18.90
C ALA A 63 0.64 16.90 -19.99
N CYS A 64 1.80 16.46 -20.51
CA CYS A 64 1.88 15.48 -21.62
C CYS A 64 3.17 14.64 -21.59
N THR A 65 3.54 14.10 -20.43
CA THR A 65 4.84 13.44 -20.24
C THR A 65 4.67 12.16 -19.43
N MET A 66 5.37 11.09 -19.81
CA MET A 66 5.25 9.78 -19.17
C MET A 66 5.94 9.82 -17.80
N PRO A 67 5.23 9.57 -16.68
CA PRO A 67 5.82 9.64 -15.35
C PRO A 67 6.77 8.47 -15.06
N VAL A 68 7.85 8.76 -14.34
CA VAL A 68 8.81 7.78 -13.82
C VAL A 68 8.67 7.77 -12.30
N TYR A 69 8.33 6.62 -11.74
CA TYR A 69 8.19 6.44 -10.30
C TYR A 69 9.41 5.76 -9.70
N ALA A 70 9.74 6.12 -8.45
CA ALA A 70 10.74 5.38 -7.69
C ALA A 70 10.24 3.96 -7.39
N ALA A 71 11.18 3.05 -7.13
CA ALA A 71 10.83 1.77 -6.53
C ALA A 71 10.11 2.01 -5.20
N GLN A 72 8.99 1.32 -4.98
CA GLN A 72 8.25 1.47 -3.74
C GLN A 72 9.11 1.00 -2.56
N PRO A 73 9.22 1.79 -1.48
CA PRO A 73 9.93 1.36 -0.30
C PRO A 73 9.30 0.07 0.25
N ALA A 74 10.15 -0.81 0.78
CA ALA A 74 9.68 -2.09 1.31
C ALA A 74 8.58 -1.83 2.36
N PRO A 75 7.49 -2.61 2.35
CA PRO A 75 6.39 -2.43 3.29
C PRO A 75 6.93 -2.48 4.72
N VAL A 76 6.81 -1.36 5.43
CA VAL A 76 7.06 -1.32 6.87
C VAL A 76 5.80 -1.87 7.52
N VAL A 77 5.76 -3.20 7.65
CA VAL A 77 4.77 -3.88 8.48
C VAL A 77 5.14 -3.56 9.93
N PRO A 78 4.31 -2.84 10.70
CA PRO A 78 4.48 -2.76 12.14
C PRO A 78 4.43 -4.19 12.68
N GLU A 79 5.35 -4.51 13.60
CA GLU A 79 5.35 -5.79 14.29
C GLU A 79 3.93 -6.17 14.72
N GLU A 80 3.58 -7.43 14.45
CA GLU A 80 2.30 -8.02 14.83
C GLU A 80 2.01 -7.68 16.30
N TRP A 81 0.77 -7.28 16.61
CA TRP A 81 0.40 -6.93 17.99
C TRP A 81 0.79 -8.06 18.92
N THR A 82 1.72 -7.79 19.82
CA THR A 82 2.03 -8.76 20.85
C THR A 82 0.78 -8.91 21.72
N ILE A 83 0.58 -10.11 22.27
CA ILE A 83 -0.51 -10.36 23.24
C ILE A 83 -0.43 -9.33 24.39
N ALA A 84 0.78 -8.86 24.74
CA ALA A 84 0.98 -7.82 25.74
C ALA A 84 0.39 -6.46 25.33
N ASP A 85 0.53 -6.05 24.07
CA ASP A 85 -0.03 -4.80 23.55
C ASP A 85 -1.56 -4.85 23.49
N ALA A 86 -2.11 -5.99 23.07
CA ALA A 86 -3.56 -6.22 23.09
C ALA A 86 -4.10 -6.19 24.53
N VAL A 87 -3.43 -6.84 25.48
CA VAL A 87 -3.82 -6.84 26.90
C VAL A 87 -3.71 -5.45 27.52
N LYS A 88 -2.66 -4.69 27.19
CA LYS A 88 -2.49 -3.30 27.66
C LYS A 88 -3.61 -2.40 27.13
N PHE A 89 -3.93 -2.49 25.84
CA PHE A 89 -5.00 -1.74 25.22
C PHE A 89 -6.38 -2.07 25.84
N CYS A 90 -6.69 -3.34 26.07
CA CYS A 90 -7.93 -3.74 26.73
C CYS A 90 -8.02 -3.22 28.17
N LYS A 91 -6.90 -3.16 28.91
CA LYS A 91 -6.86 -2.59 30.27
C LYS A 91 -7.07 -1.09 30.28
N GLU A 92 -6.48 -0.36 29.34
CA GLU A 92 -6.58 1.10 29.26
C GLU A 92 -7.94 1.58 28.73
N THR A 93 -8.56 0.80 27.84
CA THR A 93 -9.85 1.15 27.21
C THR A 93 -11.06 0.52 27.89
N GLY A 94 -10.86 -0.47 28.76
CA GLY A 94 -11.94 -1.18 29.46
C GLY A 94 -12.84 -2.05 28.56
N ARG A 95 -12.48 -2.22 27.28
CA ARG A 95 -13.24 -3.01 26.30
C ARG A 95 -12.80 -4.49 26.34
N GLN A 96 -13.75 -5.40 26.47
CA GLN A 96 -13.51 -6.85 26.55
C GLN A 96 -13.74 -7.57 25.21
N ASP A 97 -14.23 -6.82 24.22
CA ASP A 97 -14.71 -7.27 22.94
C ASP A 97 -13.69 -6.93 21.84
N ALA A 98 -12.96 -7.97 21.40
CA ALA A 98 -11.89 -7.86 20.40
C ALA A 98 -12.34 -7.23 19.06
N GLY A 99 -13.64 -7.31 18.73
CA GLY A 99 -14.21 -6.69 17.53
C GLY A 99 -14.22 -5.16 17.57
N ALA A 100 -14.65 -4.56 18.68
CA ALA A 100 -14.79 -3.11 18.80
C ALA A 100 -13.44 -2.35 18.90
N ALA A 101 -12.38 -3.06 19.28
CA ALA A 101 -11.02 -2.53 19.31
C ALA A 101 -10.43 -2.35 17.90
N MET A 102 -10.75 -3.28 16.98
CA MET A 102 -10.26 -3.24 15.59
C MET A 102 -11.00 -2.17 14.77
N ASP A 103 -12.31 -1.99 14.98
CA ASP A 103 -13.12 -0.96 14.31
C ASP A 103 -12.69 0.48 14.66
N ALA A 104 -12.20 0.71 15.88
CA ALA A 104 -11.74 2.03 16.33
C ALA A 104 -10.40 2.46 15.69
N ARG A 105 -9.66 1.55 15.06
CA ARG A 105 -8.39 1.85 14.37
C ARG A 105 -8.59 2.38 12.94
N THR A 106 -9.79 2.27 12.39
CA THR A 106 -10.11 2.82 11.06
C THR A 106 -10.67 4.24 11.24
N PRO A 107 -9.97 5.32 10.80
CA PRO A 107 -10.55 6.64 10.87
C PRO A 107 -11.72 6.70 9.88
N ALA A 108 -12.94 6.71 10.42
CA ALA A 108 -14.20 7.03 9.75
C ALA A 108 -14.45 6.37 8.38
N ALA A 109 -14.79 5.08 8.38
CA ALA A 109 -15.71 4.56 7.38
C ALA A 109 -17.08 4.38 8.04
N GLN A 110 -17.95 5.39 7.89
CA GLN A 110 -19.38 5.19 8.11
C GLN A 110 -19.84 4.04 7.21
N PRO A 111 -20.60 3.06 7.71
CA PRO A 111 -21.10 1.98 6.87
C PRO A 111 -22.11 2.54 5.87
N CYS A 112 -21.65 2.78 4.64
CA CYS A 112 -22.51 2.70 3.48
C CYS A 112 -23.11 1.28 3.44
N CYS A 113 -24.42 1.20 3.20
CA CYS A 113 -25.24 -0.01 3.05
C CYS A 113 -25.90 -0.55 4.34
N ARG A 114 -26.99 0.12 4.75
CA ARG A 114 -28.17 -0.56 5.29
C ARG A 114 -29.41 -0.02 4.55
N ASN A 115 -29.91 -0.80 3.58
CA ASN A 115 -31.33 -0.80 3.19
C ASN A 115 -31.93 -2.08 3.75
#